data_AF-A0A7J2RH52-F1
#
_entry.id   AF-A0A7J2RH52-F1
#
_cell.length_a   1.000
_cell.length_b   1.000
_cell.length_c   1.000
_cell.angle_alpha   90.00
_cell.angle_beta   90.00
_cell.angle_gamma   90.00
#
_symmetry.space_group_name_H-M   'P 1'
#
loop_
_entity.id
_entity.type
_entity.pdbx_description
1 polymer ?
#
loop_
_entity_poly.entity_id
_entity_poly.type
_entity_poly.pdbx_seq_one_letter_code
_entity_poly.pdbx_strand_id
1 'polypeptide(L)'
;MVNKKGVQGPVTIQMFLFVVVAFLVIVFLGIYVFVFDLVTTNIGVDIDVGQVNLQNITNSTLGQLNIALGLNADILGIILLLMMSVVMILNGFFLGRGNSRLWIIGDIFILVFVFILSVYIAQIYDTFINATTLLDVYINDLPKSSTFILNLPTYVATIGALIMIVSYSAISEARRGEANVLGFEQ
;
A
#
# COMPACT_ATOMS: atom_id res chain seq x y z
N MET A 1 2.81 29.81 -28.61
CA MET A 1 3.03 29.03 -27.37
C MET A 1 1.87 28.08 -27.19
N VAL A 2 2.08 26.77 -27.37
CA VAL A 2 1.04 25.76 -27.15
C VAL A 2 0.81 25.68 -25.65
N ASN A 3 -0.32 26.22 -25.20
CA ASN A 3 -0.81 26.01 -23.84
C ASN A 3 -1.13 24.53 -23.71
N LYS A 4 -0.13 23.72 -23.31
CA LYS A 4 -0.36 22.36 -22.85
C LYS A 4 -1.17 22.49 -21.56
N LYS A 5 -2.49 22.63 -21.70
CA LYS A 5 -3.43 22.31 -20.63
C LYS A 5 -3.05 20.90 -20.19
N GLY A 6 -2.33 20.82 -19.07
CA GLY A 6 -1.90 19.56 -18.50
C GLY A 6 -3.14 18.70 -18.37
N VAL A 7 -3.19 17.62 -19.14
CA VAL A 7 -4.16 16.55 -18.92
C VAL A 7 -3.71 15.88 -17.63
N GLN A 8 -3.99 16.53 -16.51
CA GLN A 8 -3.77 15.96 -15.19
C GLN A 8 -4.89 14.94 -15.02
N GLY A 9 -4.52 13.67 -15.17
CA GLY A 9 -5.43 12.56 -14.87
C GLY A 9 -5.84 12.63 -13.40
N PRO A 10 -7.06 12.20 -13.07
CA PRO A 10 -7.55 12.31 -11.71
C PRO A 10 -6.69 11.41 -10.80
N VAL A 11 -6.13 12.01 -9.75
CA VAL A 11 -5.23 11.33 -8.78
C VAL A 11 -5.94 10.13 -8.13
N THR A 12 -7.27 10.13 -8.14
CA THR A 12 -8.13 9.01 -7.76
C THR A 12 -7.90 7.72 -8.56
N ILE A 13 -7.34 7.78 -9.78
CA ILE A 13 -6.91 6.56 -10.52
C ILE A 13 -5.75 5.86 -9.80
N GLN A 14 -4.88 6.59 -9.11
CA GLN A 14 -3.80 5.98 -8.33
C GLN A 14 -4.34 5.14 -7.18
N MET A 15 -5.54 5.44 -6.67
CA MET A 15 -6.19 4.62 -5.64
C MET A 15 -6.54 3.22 -6.15
N PHE A 16 -6.91 3.09 -7.43
CA PHE A 16 -7.14 1.78 -8.03
C PHE A 16 -5.86 0.92 -8.00
N LEU A 17 -4.74 1.52 -8.43
CA LEU A 17 -3.45 0.83 -8.42
C LEU A 17 -2.99 0.50 -7.00
N PHE A 18 -3.23 1.39 -6.05
CA PHE A 18 -2.95 1.16 -4.63
C PHE A 18 -3.67 -0.08 -4.09
N VAL A 19 -4.98 -0.23 -4.33
CA VAL A 19 -5.75 -1.38 -3.86
C VAL A 19 -5.16 -2.69 -4.36
N VAL A 20 -4.85 -2.77 -5.65
CA VAL A 20 -4.30 -3.98 -6.28
C VAL A 20 -2.88 -4.26 -5.80
N VAL A 21 -2.02 -3.24 -5.76
CA VAL A 21 -0.61 -3.42 -5.34
C VAL A 21 -0.50 -3.73 -3.85
N ALA A 22 -1.32 -3.09 -3.00
CA ALA A 22 -1.37 -3.40 -1.57
C ALA A 22 -1.67 -4.88 -1.33
N PHE A 23 -2.68 -5.42 -2.02
CA PHE A 23 -3.00 -6.84 -1.96
C PHE A 23 -1.81 -7.72 -2.42
N LEU A 24 -1.23 -7.44 -3.58
CA LEU A 24 -0.13 -8.23 -4.12
C LEU A 24 1.11 -8.21 -3.21
N VAL A 25 1.45 -7.06 -2.64
CA VAL A 25 2.61 -6.92 -1.75
C VAL A 25 2.43 -7.73 -0.47
N ILE A 26 1.27 -7.65 0.17
CA ILE A 26 1.01 -8.41 1.41
C ILE A 26 0.96 -9.91 1.12
N VAL A 27 0.33 -10.32 0.02
CA VAL A 27 0.33 -11.74 -0.39
C VAL A 27 1.74 -12.24 -0.68
N PHE A 28 2.55 -11.45 -1.39
CA PHE A 28 3.94 -11.80 -1.67
C PHE A 28 4.77 -11.92 -0.39
N LEU A 29 4.60 -10.98 0.54
CA LEU A 29 5.32 -10.96 1.80
C LEU A 29 5.01 -12.20 2.66
N GLY A 30 3.74 -12.61 2.77
CA GLY A 30 3.39 -13.82 3.51
C GLY A 30 3.90 -15.10 2.86
N ILE A 31 3.85 -15.20 1.53
CA ILE A 31 4.46 -16.33 0.81
C ILE A 31 5.98 -16.34 1.04
N TYR A 32 6.62 -15.18 1.03
CA TYR A 32 8.06 -15.07 1.24
C TYR A 32 8.48 -15.55 2.64
N VAL A 33 7.79 -15.10 3.69
CA VAL A 33 8.01 -15.57 5.07
C VAL A 33 7.81 -17.08 5.17
N PHE A 34 6.71 -17.60 4.63
CA PHE A 34 6.42 -19.03 4.63
C PHE A 34 7.52 -19.87 3.96
N VAL A 35 7.96 -19.47 2.76
CA VAL A 35 9.00 -20.19 2.02
C VAL A 35 10.32 -20.15 2.78
N PHE A 36 10.67 -19.01 3.37
CA PHE A 36 11.93 -18.85 4.11
C PHE A 36 11.96 -19.72 5.37
N ASP A 37 10.83 -19.81 6.08
CA ASP A 37 10.69 -20.68 7.25
C ASP A 37 10.78 -22.17 6.87
N LEU A 38 10.11 -22.56 5.77
CA LEU A 38 10.19 -23.92 5.24
C LEU A 38 11.62 -24.28 4.82
N VAL A 39 12.32 -23.39 4.13
CA VAL A 39 13.72 -23.61 3.70
C VAL A 39 14.64 -23.75 4.91
N THR A 40 14.52 -22.85 5.89
CA THR A 40 15.35 -22.87 7.11
C THR A 40 15.14 -24.16 7.89
N THR A 41 13.89 -24.60 8.02
CA THR A 41 13.53 -25.85 8.72
C THR A 41 14.05 -27.10 8.02
N ASN A 42 13.98 -27.16 6.68
CA ASN A 42 14.42 -28.34 5.93
C ASN A 42 15.94 -28.43 5.75
N ILE A 43 16.66 -27.29 5.76
CA ILE A 43 18.13 -27.27 5.67
C ILE A 43 18.78 -27.44 7.05
N GLY A 44 18.10 -27.03 8.13
CA GLY A 44 18.55 -27.15 9.52
C GLY A 44 18.55 -28.60 10.06
N VAL A 45 18.83 -29.58 9.22
CA VAL A 45 18.95 -30.99 9.59
C VAL A 45 20.28 -31.26 10.28
N ASP A 46 20.21 -32.10 11.32
CA ASP A 46 21.37 -32.52 12.12
C ASP A 46 22.21 -33.53 11.34
N ILE A 47 23.04 -33.01 10.44
CA ILE A 47 23.96 -33.77 9.61
C ILE A 47 25.35 -33.16 9.76
N ASP A 48 26.31 -34.00 10.18
CA ASP A 48 27.71 -33.63 10.20
C ASP A 48 28.33 -33.86 8.82
N VAL A 49 28.88 -32.78 8.23
CA VAL A 49 29.68 -32.85 7.01
C VAL A 49 31.12 -32.50 7.38
N GLY A 50 31.93 -33.54 7.62
CA GLY A 50 33.30 -33.37 8.11
C GLY A 50 33.33 -32.95 9.59
N GLN A 51 33.91 -31.79 9.89
CA GLN A 51 33.99 -31.24 11.26
C GLN A 51 32.89 -30.20 11.56
N VAL A 52 31.98 -29.96 10.62
CA VAL A 52 31.00 -28.90 10.71
C VAL A 52 29.60 -29.50 10.69
N ASN A 53 28.83 -29.18 11.72
CA ASN A 53 27.43 -29.56 11.84
C ASN A 53 26.56 -28.58 11.04
N LEU A 54 25.81 -29.10 10.05
CA LEU A 54 25.01 -28.28 9.14
C LEU A 54 23.88 -27.52 9.86
N GLN A 55 23.29 -28.11 10.90
CA GLN A 55 22.28 -27.44 11.72
C GLN A 55 22.87 -26.20 12.41
N ASN A 56 24.06 -26.30 12.99
CA ASN A 56 24.70 -25.16 13.66
C ASN A 56 25.03 -24.01 12.69
N ILE A 57 25.53 -24.32 11.50
CA ILE A 57 25.80 -23.29 10.47
C ILE A 57 24.50 -22.67 9.96
N THR A 58 23.48 -23.49 9.72
CA THR A 58 22.18 -23.02 9.25
C THR A 58 21.53 -22.10 10.28
N ASN A 59 21.54 -22.49 11.55
CA ASN A 59 21.03 -21.67 12.65
C ASN A 59 21.80 -20.35 12.80
N SER A 60 23.12 -20.37 12.64
CA SER A 60 23.95 -19.17 12.73
C SER A 60 23.83 -18.23 11.52
N THR A 61 23.25 -18.67 10.40
CA THR A 61 23.15 -17.89 9.15
C THR A 61 21.70 -17.68 8.76
N LEU A 62 21.08 -18.66 8.11
CA LEU A 62 19.68 -18.62 7.66
C LEU A 62 18.71 -18.52 8.83
N GLY A 63 19.01 -19.15 9.98
CA GLY A 63 18.21 -19.05 11.19
C GLY A 63 18.11 -17.62 11.72
N GLN A 64 19.23 -16.90 11.77
CA GLN A 64 19.22 -15.48 12.17
C GLN A 64 18.44 -14.61 11.19
N LEU A 65 18.57 -14.88 9.88
CA LEU A 65 17.78 -14.19 8.85
C LEU A 65 16.28 -14.51 8.98
N ASN A 66 15.91 -15.77 9.23
CA ASN A 66 14.52 -16.18 9.40
C ASN A 66 13.88 -15.51 10.62
N ILE A 67 14.59 -15.48 11.76
CA ILE A 67 14.15 -14.76 12.96
C ILE A 67 13.99 -13.27 12.66
N ALA A 68 14.96 -12.65 11.99
CA ALA A 68 14.88 -11.24 11.64
C ALA A 68 13.71 -10.95 10.68
N LEU A 69 13.44 -11.84 9.73
CA LEU A 69 12.29 -11.73 8.82
C LEU A 69 10.98 -11.89 9.57
N GLY A 70 10.79 -12.94 10.37
CA GLY A 70 9.56 -13.14 11.14
C GLY A 70 9.24 -11.97 12.08
N LEU A 71 10.26 -11.43 12.75
CA LEU A 71 10.07 -10.29 13.67
C LEU A 71 9.73 -8.96 12.96
N ASN A 72 10.23 -8.76 11.74
CA ASN A 72 10.12 -7.46 11.05
C ASN A 72 9.20 -7.46 9.84
N ALA A 73 8.74 -8.62 9.36
CA ALA A 73 7.91 -8.70 8.15
C ALA A 73 6.65 -7.85 8.29
N ASP A 74 5.93 -7.93 9.41
CA ASP A 74 4.70 -7.14 9.61
C ASP A 74 4.97 -5.63 9.61
N ILE A 75 6.09 -5.22 10.22
CA ILE A 75 6.52 -3.82 10.26
C ILE A 75 6.85 -3.35 8.85
N LEU A 76 7.58 -4.14 8.06
CA LEU A 76 7.91 -3.82 6.67
C LEU A 76 6.64 -3.70 5.81
N GLY A 77 5.69 -4.62 5.98
CA GLY A 77 4.40 -4.60 5.29
C GLY A 77 3.65 -3.29 5.56
N ILE A 78 3.50 -2.92 6.83
CA ILE A 78 2.84 -1.66 7.21
C ILE A 78 3.58 -0.43 6.72
N ILE A 79 4.91 -0.37 6.88
CA ILE A 79 5.69 0.79 6.43
C ILE A 79 5.49 1.00 4.93
N LEU A 80 5.52 -0.09 4.15
CA LEU A 80 5.32 -0.02 2.71
C LEU A 80 3.92 0.50 2.36
N LEU A 81 2.87 -0.05 2.98
CA LEU A 81 1.48 0.39 2.77
C LEU A 81 1.25 1.85 3.17
N LEU A 82 1.84 2.28 4.28
CA LEU A 82 1.74 3.64 4.77
C LEU A 82 2.50 4.61 3.86
N MET A 83 3.70 4.25 3.40
CA MET A 83 4.47 5.06 2.45
C MET A 83 3.73 5.23 1.12
N MET A 84 3.08 4.17 0.60
CA MET A 84 2.23 4.28 -0.59
C MET A 84 1.08 5.27 -0.36
N SER A 85 0.43 5.19 0.79
CA SER A 85 -0.67 6.09 1.16
C SER A 85 -0.21 7.55 1.23
N VAL A 86 0.95 7.82 1.86
CA VAL A 86 1.54 9.16 1.95
C VAL A 86 1.90 9.69 0.56
N VAL A 87 2.55 8.89 -0.28
CA VAL A 87 2.91 9.29 -1.66
C VAL A 87 1.67 9.67 -2.46
N MET A 88 0.56 8.96 -2.31
CA MET A 88 -0.70 9.31 -2.98
C MET A 88 -1.28 10.65 -2.50
N ILE A 89 -1.24 10.92 -1.19
CA ILE A 89 -1.69 12.20 -0.63
C ILE A 89 -0.82 13.35 -1.17
N LEU A 90 0.51 13.16 -1.18
CA LEU A 90 1.44 14.14 -1.74
C LEU A 90 1.21 14.35 -3.25
N ASN A 91 0.97 13.28 -4.01
CA ASN A 91 0.60 13.38 -5.42
C ASN A 91 -0.70 14.18 -5.61
N GLY A 92 -1.69 13.98 -4.74
CA GLY A 92 -2.92 14.79 -4.70
C GLY A 92 -2.63 16.28 -4.56
N PHE A 93 -1.77 16.63 -3.61
CA PHE A 93 -1.35 18.01 -3.38
C PHE A 93 -0.64 18.65 -4.59
N PHE A 94 0.32 17.96 -5.20
CA PHE A 94 1.09 18.52 -6.32
C PHE A 94 0.35 18.53 -7.66
N LEU A 95 -0.51 17.54 -7.91
CA LEU A 95 -1.22 17.37 -9.18
C LEU A 95 -2.61 18.01 -9.20
N GLY A 96 -3.15 18.46 -8.07
CA GLY A 96 -4.50 19.00 -7.94
C GLY A 96 -4.80 20.33 -8.65
N ARG A 97 -3.93 20.88 -9.51
CA ARG A 97 -4.04 22.26 -10.04
C ARG A 97 -4.99 22.42 -11.26
N GLY A 98 -5.86 21.46 -11.55
CA GLY A 98 -6.78 21.46 -12.70
C GLY A 98 -8.13 22.15 -12.46
N ASN A 99 -8.82 22.57 -13.54
CA ASN A 99 -10.08 23.33 -13.48
C ASN A 99 -11.22 22.52 -12.79
N SER A 100 -11.67 22.97 -11.62
CA SER A 100 -11.93 22.05 -10.50
C SER A 100 -13.37 21.61 -10.21
N ARG A 101 -14.40 22.05 -10.95
CA ARG A 101 -15.79 21.75 -10.53
C ARG A 101 -16.35 20.45 -11.10
N LEU A 102 -16.12 20.17 -12.38
CA LEU A 102 -16.61 18.94 -13.02
C LEU A 102 -15.82 17.70 -12.58
N TRP A 103 -14.56 17.87 -12.18
CA TRP A 103 -13.70 16.77 -11.74
C TRP A 103 -14.04 16.24 -10.33
N ILE A 104 -14.63 17.05 -9.44
CA ILE A 104 -15.07 16.60 -8.09
C ILE A 104 -16.08 15.45 -8.21
N ILE A 105 -17.07 15.60 -9.07
CA ILE A 105 -18.12 14.59 -9.26
C ILE A 105 -17.52 13.31 -9.83
N GLY A 106 -16.57 13.44 -10.78
CA GLY A 106 -15.82 12.32 -11.32
C GLY A 106 -14.98 11.58 -10.27
N ASP A 107 -14.28 12.32 -9.40
CA ASP A 107 -13.48 11.76 -8.31
C ASP A 107 -14.33 11.00 -7.30
N ILE A 108 -15.51 11.52 -6.95
CA ILE A 108 -16.45 10.82 -6.06
C ILE A 108 -16.90 9.50 -6.71
N PHE A 109 -17.23 9.51 -8.01
CA PHE A 109 -17.64 8.30 -8.72
C PHE A 109 -16.51 7.25 -8.76
N ILE A 110 -15.28 7.69 -9.05
CA ILE A 110 -14.09 6.83 -9.03
C ILE A 110 -13.86 6.28 -7.62
N LEU A 111 -13.99 7.11 -6.58
CA LEU A 111 -13.79 6.68 -5.18
C LEU A 111 -14.81 5.61 -4.77
N VAL A 112 -16.08 5.76 -5.15
CA VAL A 112 -17.11 4.74 -4.91
C VAL A 112 -16.74 3.44 -5.64
N PHE A 113 -16.28 3.53 -6.88
CA PHE A 113 -15.84 2.35 -7.64
C PHE A 113 -14.64 1.65 -6.98
N VAL A 114 -13.62 2.41 -6.57
CA VAL A 114 -12.44 1.87 -5.87
C VAL A 114 -12.82 1.32 -4.50
N PHE A 115 -13.80 1.92 -3.81
CA PHE A 115 -14.34 1.39 -2.57
C PHE A 115 -14.99 0.01 -2.78
N ILE A 116 -15.85 -0.15 -3.79
CA ILE A 116 -16.44 -1.46 -4.13
C ILE A 116 -15.35 -2.49 -4.43
N LEU A 117 -14.34 -2.11 -5.22
CA LEU A 117 -13.20 -2.98 -5.51
C LEU A 117 -12.44 -3.37 -4.24
N SER A 118 -12.22 -2.43 -3.33
CA SER A 118 -11.51 -2.68 -2.08
C SER A 118 -12.26 -3.67 -1.17
N VAL A 119 -13.60 -3.64 -1.17
CA VAL A 119 -14.44 -4.62 -0.45
C VAL A 119 -14.25 -6.01 -1.06
N TYR A 120 -14.28 -6.09 -2.39
CA TYR A 120 -14.07 -7.35 -3.09
C TYR A 120 -12.67 -7.94 -2.84
N ILE A 121 -11.63 -7.10 -2.85
CA ILE A 121 -10.26 -7.51 -2.52
C ILE A 121 -10.14 -7.99 -1.07
N ALA A 122 -10.74 -7.29 -0.12
CA ALA A 122 -10.74 -7.71 1.28
C ALA A 122 -11.41 -9.09 1.46
N GLN A 123 -12.52 -9.35 0.76
CA GLN A 123 -13.21 -10.65 0.78
C GLN A 123 -12.39 -11.78 0.14
N ILE A 124 -11.74 -11.50 -0.99
CA ILE A 124 -10.80 -12.46 -1.62
C ILE A 124 -9.67 -12.77 -0.67
N TYR A 125 -9.10 -11.75 -0.03
CA TYR A 125 -8.00 -11.91 0.90
C TYR A 125 -8.40 -12.77 2.10
N ASP A 126 -9.56 -12.51 2.71
CA ASP A 126 -10.11 -13.31 3.79
C ASP A 126 -10.30 -14.77 3.37
N THR A 127 -10.86 -15.01 2.19
CA THR A 127 -11.01 -16.37 1.65
C THR A 127 -9.65 -17.04 1.44
N PHE A 128 -8.67 -16.30 0.92
CA PHE A 128 -7.34 -16.79 0.61
C PHE A 128 -6.55 -17.21 1.86
N ILE A 129 -6.56 -16.38 2.92
CA ILE A 129 -5.84 -16.72 4.16
C ILE A 129 -6.49 -17.91 4.87
N ASN A 130 -7.81 -18.04 4.81
CA ASN A 130 -8.53 -19.12 5.48
C ASN A 130 -8.51 -20.46 4.71
N ALA A 131 -8.28 -20.44 3.39
CA ALA A 131 -8.27 -21.65 2.55
C ALA A 131 -6.89 -22.31 2.42
N THR A 132 -5.83 -21.71 2.94
CA THR A 132 -4.45 -22.14 2.70
C THR A 132 -3.70 -22.45 3.99
N THR A 133 -2.60 -23.20 3.88
CA THR A 133 -1.66 -23.44 4.99
C THR A 133 -0.89 -22.18 5.40
N LEU A 134 -1.12 -21.04 4.73
CA LEU A 134 -0.50 -19.76 5.03
C LEU A 134 -1.22 -19.01 6.16
N LEU A 135 -2.35 -19.54 6.65
CA LEU A 135 -3.14 -18.93 7.71
C LEU A 135 -2.27 -18.52 8.91
N ASP A 136 -1.42 -19.43 9.38
CA ASP A 136 -0.56 -19.19 10.54
C ASP A 136 0.42 -18.04 10.28
N VAL A 137 0.94 -17.89 9.07
CA VAL A 137 1.85 -16.80 8.72
C VAL A 137 1.12 -15.46 8.70
N TYR A 138 -0.08 -15.41 8.13
CA TYR A 138 -0.84 -14.15 8.07
C TYR A 138 -1.40 -13.72 9.43
N ILE A 139 -1.82 -14.68 10.26
CA ILE A 139 -2.38 -14.39 11.58
C ILE A 139 -1.28 -14.12 12.62
N ASN A 140 -0.21 -14.91 12.64
CA ASN A 140 0.80 -14.84 13.69
C ASN A 140 1.98 -13.93 13.31
N ASP A 141 2.45 -14.00 12.07
CA ASP A 141 3.66 -13.27 11.64
C ASP A 141 3.35 -11.93 10.96
N LEU A 142 2.15 -11.76 10.37
CA LEU A 142 1.72 -10.54 9.67
C LEU A 142 0.40 -9.94 10.17
N PRO A 143 0.11 -9.93 11.50
CA PRO A 143 -1.23 -9.61 12.01
C PRO A 143 -1.71 -8.21 11.60
N LYS A 144 -0.84 -7.19 11.66
CA LYS A 144 -1.26 -5.82 11.39
C LYS A 144 -1.40 -5.56 9.89
N SER A 145 -0.53 -6.14 9.07
CA SER A 145 -0.58 -6.11 7.61
C SER A 145 -1.84 -6.80 7.09
N SER A 146 -2.20 -7.95 7.64
CA SER A 146 -3.46 -8.65 7.34
C SER A 146 -4.67 -7.83 7.77
N THR A 147 -4.64 -7.26 8.97
CA THR A 147 -5.69 -6.34 9.44
C THR A 147 -5.84 -5.13 8.52
N PHE A 148 -4.74 -4.64 7.92
CA PHE A 148 -4.78 -3.55 6.96
C PHE A 148 -5.57 -3.93 5.70
N ILE A 149 -5.28 -5.10 5.11
CA ILE A 149 -5.98 -5.57 3.90
C ILE A 149 -7.45 -5.90 4.19
N LEU A 150 -7.77 -6.47 5.35
CA LEU A 150 -9.15 -6.73 5.75
C LEU A 150 -9.96 -5.44 5.94
N ASN A 151 -9.31 -4.37 6.41
CA ASN A 151 -9.92 -3.05 6.57
C ASN A 151 -9.62 -2.08 5.42
N LEU A 152 -9.14 -2.61 4.28
CA LEU A 152 -8.78 -1.84 3.10
C LEU A 152 -9.91 -0.88 2.64
N PRO A 153 -11.21 -1.24 2.68
CA PRO A 153 -12.28 -0.30 2.34
C PRO A 153 -12.30 0.96 3.19
N THR A 154 -12.08 0.81 4.49
CA THR A 154 -12.04 1.94 5.43
C THR A 154 -10.84 2.85 5.14
N TYR A 155 -9.67 2.27 4.87
CA TYR A 155 -8.48 3.04 4.51
C TYR A 155 -8.62 3.75 3.17
N VAL A 156 -9.16 3.07 2.15
CA VAL A 156 -9.43 3.65 0.83
C VAL A 156 -10.39 4.83 0.93
N ALA A 157 -11.49 4.70 1.70
CA ALA A 157 -12.42 5.80 1.91
C ALA A 157 -11.76 6.99 2.62
N THR A 158 -10.97 6.72 3.67
CA THR A 158 -10.31 7.75 4.47
C THR A 158 -9.23 8.49 3.66
N ILE A 159 -8.34 7.74 3.02
CA ILE A 159 -7.26 8.29 2.18
C ILE A 159 -7.85 9.02 0.97
N GLY A 160 -8.86 8.46 0.32
CA GLY A 160 -9.54 9.10 -0.80
C GLY A 160 -10.20 10.42 -0.41
N ALA A 161 -10.86 10.49 0.75
CA ALA A 161 -11.39 11.73 1.29
C ALA A 161 -10.29 12.77 1.56
N LEU A 162 -9.16 12.36 2.16
CA LEU A 162 -8.02 13.24 2.40
C LEU A 162 -7.41 13.77 1.10
N ILE A 163 -7.23 12.90 0.09
CA ILE A 163 -6.73 13.30 -1.24
C ILE A 163 -7.65 14.35 -1.85
N MET A 164 -8.97 14.16 -1.80
CA MET A 164 -9.91 15.17 -2.29
C MET A 164 -9.75 16.50 -1.54
N ILE A 165 -9.79 16.50 -0.20
CA ILE A 165 -9.66 17.72 0.60
C ILE A 165 -8.38 18.49 0.24
N VAL A 166 -7.23 17.80 0.20
CA VAL A 166 -5.93 18.41 -0.07
C VAL A 166 -5.80 18.89 -1.51
N SER A 167 -6.30 18.11 -2.47
CA SER A 167 -6.27 18.47 -3.89
C SER A 167 -7.10 19.74 -4.15
N TYR A 168 -8.29 19.84 -3.54
CA TYR A 168 -9.19 20.97 -3.75
C TYR A 168 -8.82 22.21 -2.90
N SER A 169 -8.20 22.06 -1.73
CA SER A 169 -7.70 23.20 -0.95
C SER A 169 -6.58 23.95 -1.67
N ALA A 170 -5.66 23.22 -2.31
CA ALA A 170 -4.53 23.77 -3.06
C ALA A 170 -4.95 24.64 -4.27
N ILE A 171 -6.12 24.37 -4.86
CA ILE A 171 -6.67 25.14 -5.98
C ILE A 171 -7.08 26.56 -5.55
N SER A 172 -7.54 26.71 -4.29
CA SER A 172 -8.00 28.00 -3.79
C SER A 172 -6.87 29.04 -3.69
N GLU A 173 -5.64 28.59 -3.40
CA GLU A 173 -4.45 29.45 -3.32
C GLU A 173 -3.94 29.86 -4.70
N ALA A 174 -3.94 28.94 -5.68
CA ALA A 174 -3.51 29.25 -7.04
C ALA A 174 -4.34 30.39 -7.67
N ARG A 175 -5.66 30.40 -7.44
CA ARG A 175 -6.55 31.45 -7.96
C ARG A 175 -6.37 32.80 -7.25
N ARG A 176 -6.01 32.82 -5.96
CA ARG A 176 -5.72 34.07 -5.23
C ARG A 176 -4.43 34.73 -5.72
N GLY A 177 -3.42 33.91 -6.07
CA GLY A 177 -2.18 34.41 -6.68
C GLY A 177 -2.43 35.08 -8.04
N GLU A 178 -3.25 34.48 -8.91
CA GLU A 178 -3.57 35.05 -10.22
C GLU A 178 -4.46 36.30 -10.14
N ALA A 179 -5.38 36.38 -9.18
CA ALA A 179 -6.23 37.55 -8.97
C ALA A 179 -5.43 38.80 -8.54
N ASN A 180 -4.40 38.64 -7.70
CA ASN A 180 -3.54 39.74 -7.27
C ASN A 180 -2.62 40.26 -8.38
N VAL A 181 -2.28 39.43 -9.39
CA VAL A 181 -1.46 39.86 -10.53
C VAL A 181 -2.27 40.66 -11.56
N LEU A 182 -3.60 40.53 -11.56
CA LEU A 182 -4.50 41.23 -12.50
C LEU A 182 -5.00 42.60 -11.99
N GLY A 183 -4.55 43.07 -10.82
CA GLY A 183 -4.76 44.45 -10.41
C GLY A 183 -6.22 44.87 -10.18
N PHE A 184 -7.09 43.94 -9.78
CA PHE A 184 -8.43 44.28 -9.32
C PHE A 184 -8.42 44.49 -7.79
N GLU A 185 -7.69 45.52 -7.35
CA GLU A 185 -8.00 46.23 -6.11
C GLU A 185 -8.53 47.62 -6.48
N GLN A 186 -9.87 47.73 -6.54
CA GLN A 186 -10.63 48.92 -6.18
C GLN A 186 -11.88 48.46 -5.44
#